data_AF-A0A4S4L6K2-F1
#
_entry.id   AF-A0A4S4L6K2-F1
#
_cell.length_a   1.000
_cell.length_b   1.000
_cell.length_c   1.000
_cell.angle_alpha   90.00
_cell.angle_beta   90.00
_cell.angle_gamma   90.00
#
_symmetry.space_group_name_H-M   'P 1'
#
loop_
_entity.id
_entity.type
_entity.pdbx_description
1 polymer ?
#
loop_
_entity_poly.entity_id
_entity_poly.type
_entity_poly.pdbx_seq_one_letter_code
_entity_poly.pdbx_strand_id
1 'polypeptide(L)'
;MGERSVGLFLDQMLRLNQSDTHCGVHVTLTFAQSLDAKIAGRGGKQLILSCTESMIMAHRLRSMHDAILVGIGTALNDDPQLNTRLLPTEDERWETPLPVIMDADLRFRIDCKLFNNFKANKGRQPTLFTADKDPVENTEWNERRRYLEAEGIKVVPIPSKNGELDYSQSTPA
;
A
#
# COMPACT_ATOMS: atom_id res chain seq x y z
N MET A 1 27.30 -12.74 -5.30
CA MET A 1 27.47 -12.58 -3.84
C MET A 1 26.43 -11.61 -3.21
N GLY A 2 25.50 -11.01 -3.98
CA GLY A 2 24.63 -9.91 -3.52
C GLY A 2 23.27 -10.28 -2.90
N GLU A 3 22.51 -11.21 -3.48
CA GLU A 3 21.12 -11.45 -3.04
C GLU A 3 20.99 -12.20 -1.72
N ARG A 4 21.84 -13.22 -1.49
CA ARG A 4 21.83 -14.00 -0.24
C ARG A 4 22.23 -13.18 0.98
N SER A 5 23.14 -12.20 0.80
CA SER A 5 23.62 -11.34 1.90
C SER A 5 22.58 -10.33 2.36
N VAL A 6 21.93 -9.64 1.40
CA VAL A 6 20.84 -8.68 1.69
C VAL A 6 19.64 -9.38 2.33
N GLY A 7 19.36 -10.60 1.85
CA GLY A 7 18.29 -11.40 2.39
C GLY A 7 18.45 -11.79 3.85
N LEU A 8 19.60 -12.38 4.17
CA LEU A 8 19.95 -12.76 5.55
C LEU A 8 19.99 -11.54 6.48
N PHE A 9 20.48 -10.40 5.99
CA PHE A 9 20.52 -9.15 6.75
C PHE A 9 19.11 -8.65 7.13
N LEU A 10 18.17 -8.65 6.18
CA LEU A 10 16.79 -8.24 6.43
C LEU A 10 16.06 -9.16 7.39
N ASP A 11 16.19 -10.47 7.19
CA ASP A 11 15.56 -11.47 8.07
C ASP A 11 16.11 -11.35 9.50
N GLN A 12 17.40 -11.06 9.65
CA GLN A 12 18.04 -10.85 10.95
C GLN A 12 17.58 -9.54 11.60
N MET A 13 17.48 -8.44 10.85
CA MET A 13 17.05 -7.13 11.38
C MET A 13 15.56 -7.11 11.78
N LEU A 14 14.69 -7.77 11.02
CA LEU A 14 13.25 -7.78 11.32
C LEU A 14 12.88 -8.79 12.41
N ARG A 15 13.70 -9.83 12.64
CA ARG A 15 13.54 -10.73 13.80
C ARG A 15 13.90 -10.06 15.13
N LEU A 16 14.75 -9.03 15.13
CA LEU A 16 15.20 -8.36 16.35
C LEU A 16 14.10 -7.56 17.07
N ASN A 17 12.97 -7.28 16.41
CA ASN A 17 11.85 -6.52 17.00
C ASN A 17 10.60 -7.36 17.30
N GLN A 18 10.68 -8.69 17.23
CA GLN A 18 9.53 -9.58 17.51
C GLN A 18 9.33 -9.87 19.02
N SER A 19 10.14 -9.28 19.91
CA SER A 19 10.06 -9.54 21.35
C SER A 19 9.11 -8.64 22.14
N ASP A 20 8.38 -7.72 21.50
CA ASP A 20 7.42 -6.87 22.22
C ASP A 20 5.97 -7.24 21.87
N THR A 21 5.30 -7.83 22.84
CA THR A 21 3.86 -8.04 22.89
C THR A 21 3.13 -6.69 22.90
N HIS A 22 3.00 -6.05 21.75
CA HIS A 22 2.05 -4.96 21.55
C HIS A 22 0.81 -5.51 20.85
N CYS A 23 -0.38 -5.26 21.43
CA CYS A 23 -1.69 -5.55 20.83
C CYS A 23 -2.00 -4.55 19.69
N GLY A 24 -1.09 -4.39 18.73
CA GLY A 24 -1.17 -3.39 17.66
C GLY A 24 -0.45 -3.82 16.38
N VAL A 25 -0.74 -3.12 15.28
CA VAL A 25 -0.15 -3.40 13.97
C VAL A 25 1.32 -2.97 13.93
N HIS A 26 2.22 -3.86 13.49
CA HIS A 26 3.62 -3.52 13.23
C HIS A 26 3.75 -2.75 11.90
N VAL A 27 4.40 -1.59 11.92
CA VAL A 27 4.53 -0.72 10.74
C VAL A 27 5.99 -0.52 10.38
N THR A 28 6.35 -0.91 9.15
CA THR A 28 7.64 -0.58 8.53
C THR A 28 7.45 0.54 7.50
N LEU A 29 8.03 1.71 7.74
CA LEU A 29 8.07 2.79 6.76
C LEU A 29 9.27 2.60 5.82
N THR A 30 9.02 2.63 4.52
CA THR A 30 10.07 2.56 3.49
C THR A 30 9.96 3.73 2.53
N PHE A 31 11.10 4.29 2.12
CA PHE A 31 11.17 5.36 1.13
C PHE A 31 12.50 5.33 0.39
N ALA A 32 12.52 5.87 -0.82
CA ALA A 32 13.73 6.16 -1.57
C ALA A 32 13.87 7.68 -1.70
N GLN A 33 15.08 8.19 -1.54
CA GLN A 33 15.38 9.60 -1.69
C GLN A 33 16.62 9.81 -2.56
N SER A 34 16.69 10.97 -3.22
CA SER A 34 17.91 11.48 -3.82
C SER A 34 18.93 11.92 -2.74
N LEU A 35 20.16 12.21 -3.16
CA LEU A 35 21.22 12.69 -2.28
C LEU A 35 20.88 14.03 -1.62
N ASP A 36 20.12 14.89 -2.31
CA ASP A 36 19.61 16.17 -1.79
C ASP A 36 18.28 16.03 -1.03
N ALA A 37 17.99 14.83 -0.51
CA ALA A 37 16.84 14.51 0.35
C ALA A 37 15.45 14.73 -0.28
N LYS A 38 15.32 14.55 -1.60
CA LYS A 38 14.03 14.64 -2.31
C LYS A 38 13.48 13.25 -2.61
N ILE A 39 12.18 13.09 -2.41
CA ILE A 39 11.43 11.85 -2.68
C ILE A 39 10.62 11.91 -3.98
N ALA A 40 10.53 13.09 -4.61
CA ALA A 40 9.80 13.30 -5.86
C ALA A 40 10.41 14.45 -6.67
N GLY A 41 10.14 14.45 -7.98
CA GLY A 41 10.48 15.53 -8.88
C GLY A 41 9.59 16.75 -8.68
N ARG A 42 9.93 17.85 -9.36
CA ARG A 42 9.13 19.10 -9.31
C ARG A 42 7.68 18.81 -9.70
N GLY A 43 6.74 19.23 -8.84
CA GLY A 43 5.31 18.99 -9.03
C GLY A 43 4.86 17.55 -8.72
N GLY A 44 5.61 16.81 -7.89
CA GLY A 44 5.23 15.45 -7.51
C GLY A 44 5.46 14.40 -8.60
N LYS A 45 6.27 14.74 -9.62
CA LYS A 45 6.59 13.82 -10.70
C LYS A 45 7.40 12.63 -10.18
N GLN A 46 7.07 11.45 -10.70
CA GLN A 46 7.83 10.23 -10.43
C GLN A 46 9.28 10.38 -10.89
N LEU A 47 10.21 9.93 -10.04
CA LEU A 47 11.63 9.82 -10.36
C LEU A 47 12.07 8.37 -10.15
N ILE A 48 12.95 7.88 -11.03
CA ILE A 48 13.61 6.60 -10.82
C ILE A 48 14.75 6.82 -9.82
N LEU A 49 14.46 6.59 -8.53
CA LEU A 49 15.43 6.72 -7.44
C LEU A 49 16.06 5.38 -7.03
N SER A 50 15.35 4.27 -7.26
CA SER A 50 15.79 2.93 -6.85
C SER A 50 16.51 2.20 -7.99
N CYS A 51 17.58 1.47 -7.65
CA CYS A 51 18.19 0.49 -8.54
C CYS A 51 17.49 -0.88 -8.41
N THR A 52 17.89 -1.83 -9.25
CA THR A 52 17.35 -3.19 -9.27
C THR A 52 17.45 -3.88 -7.91
N GLU A 53 18.60 -3.78 -7.24
CA GLU A 53 18.86 -4.40 -5.95
C GLU A 53 17.94 -3.81 -4.87
N SER A 54 17.74 -2.49 -4.85
CA SER A 54 16.80 -1.83 -3.94
C SER A 54 15.36 -2.24 -4.21
N MET A 55 14.97 -2.44 -5.47
CA MET A 55 13.64 -2.95 -5.80
C MET A 55 13.44 -4.38 -5.31
N ILE A 56 14.42 -5.28 -5.50
CA ILE A 56 14.36 -6.65 -4.97
C ILE A 56 14.23 -6.63 -3.45
N MET A 57 15.02 -5.78 -2.77
CA MET A 57 14.92 -5.58 -1.33
C MET A 57 13.52 -5.14 -0.89
N ALA A 58 12.93 -4.15 -1.58
CA ALA A 58 11.56 -3.71 -1.32
C ALA A 58 10.54 -4.84 -1.53
N HIS A 59 10.72 -5.66 -2.56
CA HIS A 59 9.87 -6.83 -2.81
C HIS A 59 9.99 -7.89 -1.71
N ARG A 60 11.18 -8.12 -1.15
CA ARG A 60 11.37 -9.00 0.02
C ARG A 60 10.69 -8.42 1.26
N LEU A 61 10.82 -7.11 1.51
CA LEU A 61 10.10 -6.44 2.60
C LEU A 61 8.58 -6.65 2.49
N ARG A 62 8.03 -6.50 1.29
CA ARG A 62 6.61 -6.72 1.02
C ARG A 62 6.15 -8.15 1.31
N SER A 63 6.98 -9.16 1.07
CA SER A 63 6.60 -10.56 1.34
C SER A 63 6.62 -10.91 2.82
N MET A 64 7.15 -10.05 3.69
CA MET A 64 7.17 -10.23 5.14
C MET A 64 6.04 -9.47 5.87
N HIS A 65 5.15 -8.81 5.13
CA HIS A 65 4.04 -8.03 5.70
C HIS A 65 2.70 -8.48 5.13
N ASP A 66 1.65 -8.43 5.94
CA ASP A 66 0.29 -8.79 5.51
C ASP A 66 -0.32 -7.78 4.54
N ALA A 67 0.14 -6.52 4.57
CA ALA A 67 -0.42 -5.41 3.82
C ALA A 67 0.66 -4.41 3.37
N ILE A 68 0.37 -3.70 2.28
CA ILE A 68 1.12 -2.51 1.83
C ILE A 68 0.16 -1.34 1.81
N LEU A 69 0.51 -0.26 2.51
CA LEU A 69 -0.26 0.98 2.53
C LEU A 69 0.42 2.06 1.68
N VAL A 70 -0.35 2.72 0.83
CA VAL A 70 0.08 3.92 0.09
C VAL A 70 -0.99 5.01 0.14
N GLY A 71 -0.58 6.27 -0.05
CA GLY A 71 -1.51 7.37 -0.29
C GLY A 71 -2.04 7.36 -1.72
N ILE A 72 -3.24 7.93 -1.92
CA ILE A 72 -3.84 8.09 -3.24
C ILE A 72 -2.96 8.86 -4.23
N GLY A 73 -2.16 9.83 -3.78
CA GLY A 73 -1.21 10.54 -4.65
C GLY A 73 -0.19 9.59 -5.31
N THR A 74 0.36 8.65 -4.55
CA THR A 74 1.24 7.59 -5.06
C THR A 74 0.49 6.67 -6.01
N ALA A 75 -0.72 6.24 -5.66
CA ALA A 75 -1.50 5.35 -6.51
C ALA A 75 -1.82 5.98 -7.88
N LEU A 76 -2.13 7.28 -7.92
CA LEU A 76 -2.42 8.02 -9.15
C LEU A 76 -1.17 8.33 -9.98
N ASN A 77 -0.06 8.69 -9.33
CA ASN A 77 1.15 9.12 -10.03
C ASN A 77 2.01 7.96 -10.52
N ASP A 78 2.14 6.90 -9.70
CA ASP A 78 3.07 5.80 -9.98
C ASP A 78 2.37 4.58 -10.60
N ASP A 79 1.04 4.48 -10.46
CA ASP A 79 0.23 3.33 -10.88
C ASP A 79 0.90 1.98 -10.52
N PRO A 80 1.14 1.75 -9.20
CA PRO A 80 1.92 0.62 -8.73
C PRO A 80 1.12 -0.68 -8.75
N GLN A 81 1.81 -1.82 -8.78
CA GLN A 81 1.18 -3.14 -8.69
C GLN A 81 1.02 -3.65 -7.25
N LEU A 82 1.78 -3.08 -6.29
CA LEU A 82 1.81 -3.47 -4.86
C LEU A 82 1.89 -5.00 -4.63
N ASN A 83 2.78 -5.68 -5.36
CA ASN A 83 2.98 -7.12 -5.28
C ASN A 83 4.47 -7.49 -5.07
N THR A 84 4.75 -8.80 -5.00
CA THR A 84 6.06 -9.41 -4.76
C THR A 84 6.71 -9.99 -6.03
N ARG A 85 6.31 -9.55 -7.24
CA ARG A 85 6.69 -10.12 -8.55
C ARG A 85 8.19 -10.21 -8.91
N LEU A 86 9.07 -9.56 -8.15
CA LEU A 86 10.52 -9.60 -8.37
C LEU A 86 11.22 -10.68 -7.53
N LEU A 87 10.48 -11.44 -6.73
CA LEU A 87 11.03 -12.55 -5.95
C LEU A 87 11.04 -13.85 -6.78
N PRO A 88 12.02 -14.74 -6.58
CA PRO A 88 12.11 -16.02 -7.29
C PRO A 88 10.85 -16.88 -7.07
N THR A 89 10.36 -17.53 -8.12
CA THR A 89 9.13 -18.34 -8.09
C THR A 89 9.35 -19.80 -7.69
N GLU A 90 10.61 -20.19 -7.44
CA GLU A 90 11.03 -21.59 -7.50
C GLU A 90 10.81 -22.38 -6.21
N ASP A 91 10.63 -21.72 -5.05
CA ASP A 91 10.53 -22.44 -3.76
C ASP A 91 9.28 -22.12 -2.91
N GLU A 92 8.67 -20.93 -2.97
CA GLU A 92 7.50 -20.61 -2.14
C GLU A 92 6.54 -19.66 -2.86
N ARG A 93 5.22 -19.85 -2.67
CA ARG A 93 4.22 -18.86 -3.09
C ARG A 93 4.35 -17.66 -2.16
N TRP A 94 5.25 -16.73 -2.48
CA TRP A 94 5.36 -15.46 -1.75
C TRP A 94 3.97 -14.86 -1.63
N GLU A 95 3.53 -14.66 -0.39
CA GLU A 95 2.21 -14.09 -0.16
C GLU A 95 2.16 -12.71 -0.82
N THR A 96 1.10 -12.49 -1.60
CA THR A 96 0.85 -11.16 -2.13
C THR A 96 0.19 -10.37 -1.00
N PRO A 97 0.79 -9.26 -0.54
CA PRO A 97 0.22 -8.48 0.56
C PRO A 97 -1.09 -7.82 0.12
N LEU A 98 -1.94 -7.51 1.09
CA LEU A 98 -3.17 -6.74 0.89
C LEU A 98 -2.82 -5.30 0.45
N PRO A 99 -3.30 -4.83 -0.71
CA PRO A 99 -3.13 -3.43 -1.08
C PRO A 99 -4.12 -2.55 -0.31
N VAL A 100 -3.58 -1.60 0.45
CA VAL A 100 -4.33 -0.61 1.22
C VAL A 100 -4.04 0.78 0.66
N ILE A 101 -5.08 1.52 0.31
CA ILE A 101 -4.95 2.87 -0.24
C ILE A 101 -5.69 3.86 0.66
N MET A 102 -5.00 4.92 1.06
CA MET A 102 -5.58 6.06 1.77
C MET A 102 -6.12 7.06 0.75
N ASP A 103 -7.44 7.17 0.64
CA ASP A 103 -8.14 7.97 -0.36
C ASP A 103 -9.39 8.64 0.21
N ALA A 104 -9.19 9.81 0.83
CA ALA A 104 -10.25 10.56 1.49
C ALA A 104 -11.44 10.91 0.56
N ASP A 105 -11.20 11.00 -0.75
CA ASP A 105 -12.18 11.49 -1.74
C ASP A 105 -12.54 10.47 -2.83
N LEU A 106 -12.16 9.19 -2.68
CA LEU A 106 -12.47 8.11 -3.62
C LEU A 106 -12.01 8.37 -5.08
N ARG A 107 -10.84 8.98 -5.23
CA ARG A 107 -10.17 9.25 -6.52
C ARG A 107 -9.53 8.01 -7.16
N PHE A 108 -9.45 6.87 -6.46
CA PHE A 108 -8.89 5.62 -6.95
C PHE A 108 -9.49 5.25 -8.32
N ARG A 109 -8.63 4.88 -9.27
CA ARG A 109 -9.05 4.58 -10.65
C ARG A 109 -9.15 3.08 -10.88
N ILE A 110 -10.21 2.66 -11.57
CA ILE A 110 -10.42 1.24 -11.94
C ILE A 110 -9.70 0.84 -13.25
N ASP A 111 -8.87 1.69 -13.82
CA ASP A 111 -8.01 1.37 -14.97
C ASP A 111 -6.53 1.21 -14.58
N CYS A 112 -6.23 1.18 -13.27
CA CYS A 112 -4.87 1.02 -12.75
C CYS A 112 -4.39 -0.44 -12.78
N LYS A 113 -3.07 -0.64 -12.77
CA LYS A 113 -2.45 -1.99 -12.74
C LYS A 113 -2.91 -2.82 -11.55
N LEU A 114 -3.09 -2.17 -10.40
CA LEU A 114 -3.52 -2.80 -9.17
C LEU A 114 -4.90 -3.45 -9.33
N PHE A 115 -5.87 -2.71 -9.88
CA PHE A 115 -7.21 -3.23 -10.16
C PHE A 115 -7.19 -4.32 -11.23
N ASN A 116 -6.43 -4.12 -12.31
CA ASN A 116 -6.30 -5.12 -13.38
C ASN A 116 -5.73 -6.45 -12.87
N ASN A 117 -4.74 -6.40 -11.97
CA ASN A 117 -4.19 -7.59 -11.32
C ASN A 117 -5.24 -8.30 -10.46
N PHE A 118 -6.05 -7.56 -9.70
CA PHE A 118 -7.15 -8.12 -8.91
C PHE A 118 -8.18 -8.81 -9.82
N LYS A 119 -8.68 -8.14 -10.87
CA LYS A 119 -9.65 -8.72 -11.82
C LYS A 119 -9.12 -9.95 -12.55
N ALA A 120 -7.81 -10.02 -12.78
CA ALA A 120 -7.14 -11.17 -13.38
C ALA A 120 -6.83 -12.31 -12.39
N ASN A 121 -7.27 -12.22 -11.13
CA ASN A 121 -6.93 -13.15 -10.05
C ASN A 121 -5.42 -13.30 -9.79
N LYS A 122 -4.65 -12.24 -10.07
CA LYS A 122 -3.20 -12.15 -9.87
C LYS A 122 -2.80 -11.23 -8.70
N GLY A 123 -3.78 -10.72 -7.97
CA GLY A 123 -3.60 -9.84 -6.81
C GLY A 123 -4.77 -9.94 -5.84
N ARG A 124 -4.57 -9.45 -4.61
CA ARG A 124 -5.62 -9.42 -3.58
C ARG A 124 -6.61 -8.27 -3.81
N GLN A 125 -7.79 -8.40 -3.21
CA GLN A 125 -8.83 -7.37 -3.21
C GLN A 125 -8.28 -6.06 -2.61
N PRO A 126 -8.31 -4.94 -3.34
CA PRO A 126 -7.87 -3.66 -2.81
C PRO A 126 -8.81 -3.16 -1.73
N THR A 127 -8.24 -2.60 -0.67
CA THR A 127 -8.98 -1.93 0.41
C THR A 127 -8.71 -0.43 0.36
N LEU A 128 -9.76 0.37 0.19
CA LEU A 128 -9.71 1.82 0.24
C LEU A 128 -10.23 2.28 1.58
N PHE A 129 -9.46 3.12 2.25
CA PHE A 129 -9.93 3.86 3.40
C PHE A 129 -10.24 5.29 2.96
N THR A 130 -11.43 5.76 3.28
CA THR A 130 -11.95 7.04 2.82
C THR A 130 -12.51 7.85 3.99
N ALA A 131 -12.67 9.16 3.80
CA ALA A 131 -13.30 9.99 4.82
C ALA A 131 -14.77 9.60 4.92
N ASP A 132 -15.26 9.41 6.13
CA ASP A 132 -16.67 9.20 6.38
C ASP A 132 -17.42 10.50 6.10
N LYS A 133 -18.37 10.44 5.16
CA LYS A 133 -19.14 11.56 4.66
C LYS A 133 -20.61 11.16 4.69
N ASP A 134 -21.48 12.08 5.08
CA ASP A 134 -22.92 11.84 5.08
C ASP A 134 -23.39 11.49 3.65
N PRO A 135 -23.98 10.29 3.43
CA PRO A 135 -24.37 9.83 2.10
C PRO A 135 -25.50 10.64 1.43
N VAL A 136 -26.32 11.36 2.23
CA VAL A 136 -27.42 12.21 1.76
C VAL A 136 -26.87 13.57 1.34
N GLU A 137 -25.97 14.14 2.13
CA GLU A 137 -25.34 15.43 1.80
C GLU A 137 -24.28 15.29 0.69
N ASN A 138 -23.63 14.11 0.57
CA ASN A 138 -22.53 13.84 -0.36
C ASN A 138 -22.92 12.75 -1.36
N THR A 139 -23.92 13.04 -2.20
CA THR A 139 -24.47 12.09 -3.17
C THR A 139 -23.43 11.57 -4.15
N GLU A 140 -22.59 12.43 -4.74
CA GLU A 140 -21.53 12.03 -5.68
C GLU A 140 -20.52 11.05 -5.04
N TRP A 141 -20.12 11.32 -3.79
CA TRP A 141 -19.22 10.45 -3.05
C TRP A 141 -19.88 9.08 -2.79
N ASN A 142 -21.15 9.06 -2.42
CA ASN A 142 -21.87 7.82 -2.14
C ASN A 142 -22.10 6.99 -3.43
N GLU A 143 -22.42 7.65 -4.54
CA GLU A 143 -22.48 7.00 -5.87
C GLU A 143 -21.12 6.41 -6.25
N ARG A 144 -20.04 7.18 -6.07
CA ARG A 144 -18.68 6.71 -6.32
C ARG A 144 -18.31 5.51 -5.44
N ARG A 145 -18.64 5.55 -4.15
CA ARG A 145 -18.43 4.45 -3.21
C ARG A 145 -19.12 3.18 -3.68
N ARG A 146 -20.42 3.27 -3.96
CA ARG A 146 -21.24 2.14 -4.44
C ARG A 146 -20.70 1.55 -5.74
N TYR A 147 -20.25 2.41 -6.65
CA TYR A 147 -19.63 1.98 -7.90
C TYR A 147 -18.35 1.16 -7.66
N LEU A 148 -17.46 1.65 -6.79
CA LEU A 148 -16.21 0.95 -6.45
C LEU A 148 -16.49 -0.39 -5.74
N GLU A 149 -17.44 -0.42 -4.82
CA GLU A 149 -17.87 -1.64 -4.12
C GLU A 149 -18.46 -2.67 -5.09
N ALA A 150 -19.25 -2.24 -6.08
CA ALA A 150 -19.79 -3.10 -7.13
C ALA A 150 -18.69 -3.70 -8.03
N GLU A 151 -17.58 -2.99 -8.24
CA GLU A 151 -16.40 -3.51 -8.93
C GLU A 151 -15.55 -4.47 -8.08
N GLY A 152 -15.96 -4.72 -6.83
CA GLY A 152 -15.29 -5.61 -5.90
C GLY A 152 -14.17 -4.95 -5.12
N ILE A 153 -14.12 -3.62 -5.04
CA ILE A 153 -13.20 -2.91 -4.15
C ILE A 153 -13.80 -2.83 -2.74
N LYS A 154 -13.02 -3.14 -1.71
CA LYS A 154 -13.46 -2.95 -0.32
C LYS A 154 -13.29 -1.49 0.06
N VAL A 155 -14.37 -0.77 0.38
CA VAL A 155 -14.30 0.61 0.86
C VAL A 155 -14.64 0.66 2.35
N VAL A 156 -13.80 1.34 3.12
CA VAL A 156 -13.93 1.47 4.58
C VAL A 156 -13.93 2.96 4.93
N PRO A 157 -15.10 3.54 5.24
CA PRO A 157 -15.18 4.90 5.77
C PRO A 157 -14.52 4.98 7.15
N ILE A 158 -13.70 6.01 7.38
CA ILE A 158 -13.09 6.35 8.67
C ILE A 158 -13.55 7.76 9.06
N PRO A 159 -13.89 8.00 10.34
CA PRO A 159 -14.11 9.35 10.84
C PRO A 159 -13.02 10.31 10.36
N SER A 160 -13.40 11.51 9.97
CA SER A 160 -12.46 12.54 9.54
C SER A 160 -12.58 13.78 10.40
N LYS A 161 -11.46 14.48 10.61
CA LYS A 161 -11.39 15.75 11.33
C LYS A 161 -10.64 16.75 10.47
N ASN A 162 -11.26 17.89 10.18
CA ASN A 162 -10.69 18.95 9.32
C ASN A 162 -10.27 18.45 7.91
N GLY A 163 -10.94 17.44 7.36
CA GLY A 163 -10.61 16.87 6.05
C GLY A 163 -9.46 15.85 6.06
N GLU A 164 -8.90 15.52 7.23
CA GLU A 164 -7.93 14.44 7.42
C GLU A 164 -8.60 13.24 8.08
N LEU A 165 -8.15 12.03 7.75
CA LEU A 165 -8.66 10.80 8.38
C LEU A 165 -8.19 10.74 9.84
N ASP A 166 -9.12 10.49 10.76
CA ASP A 166 -8.83 10.33 12.19
C ASP A 166 -8.53 8.87 12.51
N TYR A 167 -7.24 8.58 12.72
CA TYR A 167 -6.74 7.23 13.04
C TYR A 167 -6.69 6.95 14.53
N SER A 168 -7.05 7.91 15.39
CA SER A 168 -7.00 7.73 16.85
C SER A 168 -8.11 6.84 17.40
N GLN A 169 -9.15 6.58 16.60
CA GLN A 169 -10.33 5.82 16.98
C GLN A 169 -10.43 4.45 16.29
N SER A 170 -9.31 3.76 16.09
CA SER A 170 -9.38 2.34 15.70
C SER A 170 -9.69 1.51 16.95
N THR A 171 -10.96 1.17 17.15
CA THR A 171 -11.36 0.16 18.13
C THR A 171 -10.64 -1.14 17.80
N PRO A 172 -9.92 -1.78 18.74
CA PRO A 172 -9.44 -3.14 18.52
C PRO A 172 -10.66 -4.05 18.30
N ALA A 173 -10.61 -4.83 17.22
CA ALA A 173 -11.60 -5.87 16.93
C ALA A 173 -11.50 -7.03 17.93
#